data_AF-A0A920JDP6-F1
#
_entry.id   AF-A0A920JDP6-F1
#
_cell.length_a   1.000
_cell.length_b   1.000
_cell.length_c   1.000
_cell.angle_alpha   90.00
_cell.angle_beta   90.00
_cell.angle_gamma   90.00
#
_symmetry.space_group_name_H-M   'P 1'
#
loop_
_entity.id
_entity.type
_entity.pdbx_description
1 polymer ?
#
loop_
_entity_poly.entity_id
_entity_poly.type
_entity_poly.pdbx_seq_one_letter_code
_entity_poly.pdbx_strand_id
1 'polypeptide(L)'
;MADKCQIRVAYAIGKAEPYKLSVDTFGSQKEKDSVVNDFVSKFGMKPGVIIERLDLLNVNYREDTLFSHFGHENRNWEKIEDI
;
A
#
# COMPACT_ATOMS: atom_id res chain seq x y z
N MET A 1 7.79 -12.09 -3.64
CA MET A 1 6.40 -12.63 -3.64
C MET A 1 5.81 -12.73 -5.04
N ALA A 2 5.88 -11.69 -5.88
CA ALA A 2 5.51 -11.71 -7.29
C ALA A 2 6.41 -10.74 -8.08
N ASP A 3 6.50 -10.87 -9.41
CA ASP A 3 7.27 -9.92 -10.23
C ASP A 3 6.50 -8.62 -10.50
N LYS A 4 5.16 -8.71 -10.53
CA LYS A 4 4.25 -7.57 -10.60
C LYS A 4 3.00 -7.86 -9.79
N CYS A 5 2.44 -6.82 -9.19
CA CYS A 5 1.15 -6.93 -8.53
C CYS A 5 0.35 -5.63 -8.65
N GLN A 6 -0.97 -5.75 -8.57
CA GLN A 6 -1.89 -4.65 -8.44
C GLN A 6 -2.69 -4.83 -7.15
N ILE A 7 -2.71 -3.79 -6.33
CA ILE A 7 -3.47 -3.75 -5.08
C ILE A 7 -4.67 -2.84 -5.29
N ARG A 8 -5.86 -3.27 -4.85
CA ARG A 8 -7.07 -2.43 -4.81
C ARG A 8 -7.66 -2.44 -3.42
N VAL A 9 -7.97 -1.26 -2.90
CA VAL A 9 -8.63 -1.04 -1.62
C VAL A 9 -9.91 -0.24 -1.81
N ALA A 10 -10.97 -0.62 -1.10
CA ALA A 10 -12.26 0.08 -1.11
C ALA A 10 -12.71 0.36 0.32
N TYR A 11 -13.19 1.59 0.58
CA TYR A 11 -13.70 2.02 1.88
C TYR A 11 -15.16 2.44 1.78
N ALA A 12 -15.91 2.21 2.85
CA ALA A 12 -17.23 2.81 3.04
C ALA A 12 -17.08 4.09 3.88
N ILE A 13 -17.85 5.14 3.55
CA ILE A 13 -17.82 6.40 4.29
C ILE A 13 -18.13 6.14 5.78
N GLY A 14 -17.28 6.65 6.67
CA GLY A 14 -17.42 6.49 8.12
C GLY A 14 -16.95 5.14 8.68
N LYS A 15 -16.32 4.26 7.88
CA LYS A 15 -15.73 3.00 8.33
C LYS A 15 -14.21 3.01 8.16
N ALA A 16 -13.50 2.76 9.26
CA ALA A 16 -12.04 2.69 9.27
C ALA A 16 -11.51 1.41 8.64
N GLU A 17 -12.22 0.28 8.81
CA GLU A 17 -11.87 -0.98 8.15
C GLU A 17 -12.17 -0.89 6.64
N PRO A 18 -11.28 -1.39 5.77
CA PRO A 18 -11.57 -1.48 4.35
C PRO A 18 -12.74 -2.45 4.12
N TYR A 19 -13.66 -2.05 3.23
CA TYR A 19 -14.75 -2.90 2.77
C TYR A 19 -14.24 -4.06 1.90
N LYS A 20 -13.21 -3.79 1.10
CA LYS A 20 -12.56 -4.79 0.25
C LYS A 20 -11.09 -4.45 0.05
N LEU A 21 -10.25 -5.48 0.11
CA LEU A 21 -8.84 -5.43 -0.24
C LEU A 21 -8.56 -6.61 -1.18
N SER A 22 -7.92 -6.35 -2.32
CA SER A 22 -7.64 -7.40 -3.31
C SER A 22 -6.28 -7.20 -3.95
N VAL A 23 -5.59 -8.31 -4.23
CA VAL A 23 -4.31 -8.33 -4.93
C VAL A 23 -4.43 -9.19 -6.18
N ASP A 24 -3.91 -8.68 -7.28
CA ASP A 24 -3.77 -9.40 -8.54
C ASP A 24 -2.28 -9.44 -8.91
N THR A 25 -1.72 -10.63 -9.07
CA THR A 25 -0.31 -10.82 -9.43
C THR A 25 -0.09 -11.00 -10.93
N PHE A 26 -1.17 -10.98 -11.73
CA PHE A 26 -1.15 -11.18 -13.18
C PHE A 26 -0.41 -12.46 -13.59
N GLY A 27 -0.52 -13.52 -12.77
CA GLY A 27 0.14 -14.81 -12.98
C GLY A 27 1.64 -14.85 -12.64
N SER A 28 2.21 -13.77 -12.09
CA SER A 28 3.65 -13.69 -11.75
C SER A 28 3.98 -14.07 -10.30
N GLN A 29 3.03 -14.69 -9.60
CA GLN A 29 3.26 -15.12 -8.22
C GLN A 29 4.31 -16.22 -8.13
N LYS A 30 5.20 -16.07 -7.15
CA LYS A 30 6.20 -17.06 -6.77
C LYS A 30 5.80 -17.84 -5.52
N GLU A 31 4.90 -17.25 -4.73
CA GLU A 31 4.35 -17.82 -3.49
C GLU A 31 2.89 -18.25 -3.69
N LYS A 32 2.36 -18.98 -2.71
CA LYS A 32 0.92 -19.36 -2.69
C LYS A 32 0.05 -18.13 -2.40
N ASP A 33 -1.14 -18.08 -3.00
CA ASP A 33 -2.15 -17.02 -2.79
C ASP A 33 -2.43 -16.76 -1.29
N SER A 34 -2.40 -17.80 -0.45
CA SER A 34 -2.61 -17.68 0.99
C SER A 34 -1.58 -16.79 1.67
N VAL A 35 -0.32 -16.84 1.24
CA VAL A 35 0.78 -16.04 1.81
C VAL A 35 0.64 -14.58 1.40
N VAL A 36 0.26 -14.33 0.15
CA VAL A 36 -0.01 -12.97 -0.35
C VAL A 36 -1.19 -12.34 0.38
N ASN A 37 -2.29 -13.10 0.56
CA ASN A 37 -3.46 -12.63 1.29
C ASN A 37 -3.16 -12.37 2.79
N ASP A 38 -2.36 -13.22 3.43
CA ASP A 38 -1.93 -13.03 4.81
C ASP A 38 -1.09 -11.76 4.98
N PHE A 39 -0.10 -11.53 4.10
CA PHE A 39 0.70 -10.31 4.10
C PHE A 39 -0.16 -9.04 3.99
N VAL A 40 -1.11 -9.07 3.05
CA VAL A 40 -2.04 -7.96 2.80
C VAL A 40 -2.93 -7.69 4.01
N SER A 41 -3.33 -8.74 4.73
CA SER A 41 -4.10 -8.59 5.99
C SER A 41 -3.28 -7.96 7.12
N LYS A 42 -1.97 -8.26 7.18
CA LYS A 42 -1.04 -7.76 8.20
C LYS A 42 -0.61 -6.31 7.97
N PHE A 43 -0.68 -5.81 6.74
CA PHE A 43 -0.22 -4.45 6.42
C PHE A 43 -0.99 -3.35 7.16
N GLY A 44 -2.25 -3.62 7.54
CA GLY A 44 -3.08 -2.67 8.30
C GLY A 44 -3.55 -1.49 7.46
N MET A 45 -4.56 -1.71 6.61
CA MET A 45 -5.09 -0.70 5.68
C MET A 45 -6.13 0.24 6.31
N LYS A 46 -6.02 0.59 7.59
CA LYS A 46 -6.89 1.61 8.21
C LYS A 46 -6.32 3.00 7.91
N PRO A 47 -7.13 4.03 7.65
CA PRO A 47 -6.61 5.38 7.38
C PRO A 47 -5.64 5.89 8.46
N GLY A 48 -5.95 5.69 9.75
CA GLY A 48 -5.05 6.08 10.84
C GLY A 48 -3.72 5.33 10.83
N VAL A 49 -3.75 4.02 10.59
CA VAL A 49 -2.54 3.19 10.50
C VAL A 49 -1.68 3.58 9.30
N ILE A 50 -2.30 3.92 8.16
CA ILE A 50 -1.59 4.41 6.97
C ILE A 50 -0.89 5.74 7.28
N ILE A 51 -1.58 6.67 7.96
CA ILE A 51 -1.01 7.97 8.35
C ILE A 51 0.19 7.78 9.29
N GLU A 52 0.06 6.95 10.32
CA GLU A 52 1.10 6.68 11.29
C GLU A 52 2.30 5.98 10.67
N ARG A 53 2.07 4.92 9.88
CA ARG A 53 3.13 4.11 9.27
C ARG A 53 3.98 4.89 8.27
N LEU A 54 3.34 5.73 7.45
CA LEU A 54 4.01 6.49 6.40
C LEU A 54 4.38 7.92 6.83
N ASP A 55 4.14 8.28 8.09
CA ASP A 55 4.37 9.62 8.65
C ASP A 55 3.77 10.75 7.77
N LEU A 56 2.53 10.57 7.34
CA LEU A 56 1.89 11.41 6.32
C LEU A 56 1.62 12.85 6.80
N LEU A 57 1.70 13.13 8.10
CA LEU A 57 1.51 14.47 8.65
C LEU A 57 2.76 15.35 8.48
N ASN A 58 3.91 14.77 8.15
CA ASN A 58 5.20 15.46 8.01
C ASN A 58 5.74 15.47 6.57
N VAL A 59 4.86 15.39 5.56
CA VAL A 59 5.24 15.35 4.15
C VAL A 59 4.93 16.67 3.44
N ASN A 60 5.92 17.20 2.71
CA ASN A 60 5.70 18.31 1.79
C ASN A 60 5.15 17.80 0.43
N TYR A 61 3.82 17.71 0.33
CA TYR A 61 3.13 17.23 -0.88
C TYR A 61 3.29 18.16 -2.10
N ARG A 62 3.77 19.40 -1.94
CA ARG A 62 3.96 20.31 -3.08
C ARG A 62 5.01 19.78 -4.05
N GLU A 63 6.04 19.13 -3.53
CA GLU A 63 7.11 18.54 -4.33
C GLU A 63 6.61 17.39 -5.22
N ASP A 64 5.50 16.73 -4.88
CA ASP A 64 4.90 15.65 -5.69
C ASP A 64 4.07 16.15 -6.88
N THR A 65 3.75 17.43 -6.92
CA THR A 65 2.89 17.99 -7.98
C THR A 65 3.61 18.11 -9.33
N LEU A 66 4.93 17.96 -9.34
CA LEU A 66 5.75 17.98 -10.54
C LEU A 66 6.14 16.54 -10.92
N PHE A 67 5.84 16.15 -12.16
CA PHE A 67 6.11 14.83 -12.75
C PHE A 67 5.26 13.67 -12.22
N SER A 68 5.49 13.21 -10.99
CA SER A 68 4.92 11.96 -10.47
C SER A 68 4.89 11.92 -8.93
N HIS A 69 3.92 11.20 -8.37
CA HIS A 69 3.86 10.87 -6.93
C HIS A 69 4.68 9.63 -6.56
N PHE A 70 5.06 8.83 -7.56
CA PHE A 70 5.80 7.58 -7.39
C PHE A 70 7.15 7.60 -8.13
N GLY A 71 8.08 6.78 -7.68
CA GLY A 71 9.43 6.63 -8.24
C GLY A 71 10.50 7.55 -7.64
N HIS A 72 10.21 8.21 -6.52
CA HIS A 72 11.15 9.11 -5.83
C HIS A 72 11.66 8.48 -4.53
N GLU A 73 12.96 8.22 -4.43
CA GLU A 73 13.57 7.55 -3.27
C GLU A 73 13.34 8.28 -1.93
N ASN A 74 13.03 9.58 -1.95
CA ASN A 74 12.82 10.40 -0.77
C ASN A 74 11.39 10.31 -0.18
N ARG A 75 10.48 9.52 -0.78
CA ARG A 75 9.11 9.38 -0.27
C ARG A 75 8.95 8.21 0.68
N ASN A 76 8.17 8.44 1.74
CA ASN A 76 7.95 7.43 2.78
C ASN A 76 7.24 6.17 2.23
N TRP A 77 6.37 6.31 1.23
CA TRP A 77 5.70 5.17 0.58
C TRP A 77 6.55 4.44 -0.47
N GLU A 78 7.72 4.96 -0.83
CA GLU A 78 8.70 4.29 -1.72
C GLU A 78 9.72 3.47 -0.93
N LYS A 79 9.76 3.61 0.40
CA LYS A 79 10.66 2.84 1.26
C LYS A 79 10.19 1.38 1.30
N ILE A 80 11.11 0.48 0.95
CA ILE A 80 10.89 -0.96 1.05
C ILE A 80 11.11 -1.36 2.51
N GLU A 81 10.07 -1.89 3.15
CA GLU A 81 10.10 -2.47 4.49
C GLU A 81 10.05 -3.99 4.40
N ASP A 82 10.89 -4.69 5.18
CA ASP A 82 10.77 -6.12 5.38
C ASP A 82 9.73 -6.39 6.48
N ILE A 83 8.56 -6.92 6.09
CA ILE A 83 7.40 -7.21 6.96
C ILE A 83 7.12 -8.71 6.97
#